data_AF-A0A9D6P6S4-F1
#
_entry.id   AF-A0A9D6P6S4-F1
#
_cell.length_a   1.000
_cell.length_b   1.000
_cell.length_c   1.000
_cell.angle_alpha   90.00
_cell.angle_beta   90.00
_cell.angle_gamma   90.00
#
_symmetry.space_group_name_H-M   'P 1'
#
loop_
_entity.id
_entity.type
_entity.pdbx_description
1 polymer ?
#
loop_
_entity_poly.entity_id
_entity_poly.type
_entity_poly.pdbx_seq_one_letter_code
_entity_poly.pdbx_strand_id
1 'polypeptide(L)'
;MREQENVNLSNLLAQPKVLQAEADKLQRSIGWETLTSRGKRGFIQYGSYFAAMWGFGLIYSEESRLFRSANFYWRFIDDIADKDRPLSPWYKSREEFLQHKKGTIHQLFSQPESTIYGDKEDILLADYYSTSRKLGVDLSQESFDILDSIIFDEERARERRILTQQELDEYFGQLDPACIRGALKVAGETCDHRNFDPLSLAVRTMFNLRDFPKDFRDGLINMSEEDIKRYGVELEALRVDRVEQFAGYHPMRRWYQDQITAGQYYLDVSRKILSRLELKKITRFVTRAFFERPAQTTLGKYAKIFAA
;
A
#
# COMPACT_ATOMS: atom_id res chain seq x y z
N MET A 1 0.67 -13.87 -32.24
CA MET A 1 1.31 -13.57 -30.94
C MET A 1 1.89 -12.17 -31.06
N ARG A 2 1.50 -11.21 -30.21
CA ARG A 2 2.19 -9.91 -30.15
C ARG A 2 3.53 -10.15 -29.44
N GLU A 3 4.60 -9.45 -29.78
CA GLU A 3 5.84 -9.54 -29.00
C GLU A 3 5.61 -8.87 -27.63
N GLN A 4 6.22 -9.39 -26.57
CA GLN A 4 6.28 -8.66 -25.29
C GLN A 4 7.01 -7.34 -25.56
N GLU A 5 6.33 -6.20 -25.35
CA GLU A 5 6.94 -4.87 -25.47
C GLU A 5 7.93 -4.68 -24.31
N ASN A 6 9.13 -5.25 -24.44
CA ASN A 6 10.23 -4.97 -23.53
C ASN A 6 10.74 -3.56 -23.80
N VAL A 7 10.61 -2.70 -22.80
CA VAL A 7 11.05 -1.31 -22.85
C VAL A 7 12.49 -1.22 -22.38
N ASN A 8 13.36 -0.59 -23.18
CA ASN A 8 14.72 -0.27 -22.76
C ASN A 8 14.68 0.91 -21.77
N LEU A 9 14.68 0.61 -20.47
CA LEU A 9 14.60 1.60 -19.40
C LEU A 9 15.86 2.47 -19.35
N SER A 10 17.04 1.91 -19.64
CA SER A 10 18.30 2.67 -19.68
C SER A 10 18.25 3.79 -20.73
N ASN A 11 17.67 3.53 -21.91
CA ASN A 11 17.49 4.53 -22.96
C ASN A 11 16.52 5.65 -22.53
N LEU A 12 15.48 5.32 -21.75
CA LEU A 12 14.55 6.31 -21.21
C LEU A 12 15.20 7.13 -20.08
N LEU A 13 15.99 6.50 -19.21
CA LEU A 13 16.76 7.18 -18.16
C LEU A 13 17.74 8.20 -18.73
N ALA A 14 18.34 7.91 -19.89
CA ALA A 14 19.18 8.83 -20.64
C ALA A 14 18.38 10.01 -21.28
N GLN A 15 17.05 9.93 -21.30
CA GLN A 15 16.15 10.93 -21.89
C GLN A 15 15.08 11.39 -20.88
N PRO A 16 15.44 12.19 -19.86
CA PRO A 16 14.54 12.48 -18.72
C PRO A 16 13.20 13.11 -19.09
N LYS A 17 13.14 13.90 -20.17
CA LYS A 17 11.88 14.50 -20.67
C LYS A 17 10.96 13.47 -21.31
N VAL A 18 11.53 12.50 -22.02
CA VAL A 18 10.77 11.41 -22.65
C VAL A 18 10.26 10.46 -21.56
N LEU A 19 11.13 10.06 -20.63
CA LEU A 19 10.74 9.27 -19.46
C LEU A 19 9.58 9.91 -18.69
N GLN A 20 9.66 11.22 -18.42
CA GLN A 20 8.59 11.96 -17.76
C GLN A 20 7.26 11.88 -18.53
N ALA A 21 7.31 12.13 -19.84
CA ALA A 21 6.10 12.15 -20.66
C ALA A 21 5.44 10.77 -20.74
N GLU A 22 6.24 9.69 -20.84
CA GLU A 22 5.72 8.32 -20.83
C GLU A 22 5.18 7.92 -19.46
N ALA A 23 5.85 8.31 -18.37
CA ALA A 23 5.37 8.12 -17.02
C ALA A 23 4.03 8.84 -16.79
N ASP A 24 3.91 10.13 -17.15
CA ASP A 24 2.66 10.89 -17.01
C ASP A 24 1.50 10.27 -17.80
N LYS A 25 1.75 9.71 -18.99
CA LYS A 25 0.75 8.95 -19.76
C LYS A 25 0.30 7.70 -19.01
N LEU A 26 1.24 6.93 -18.46
CA LEU A 26 0.95 5.72 -17.71
C LEU A 26 0.20 6.00 -16.40
N GLN A 27 0.61 7.01 -15.64
CA GLN A 27 -0.08 7.45 -14.43
C GLN A 27 -1.56 7.74 -14.70
N ARG A 28 -1.86 8.45 -15.80
CA ARG A 28 -3.25 8.72 -16.21
C ARG A 28 -3.99 7.46 -16.63
N SER A 29 -3.35 6.59 -17.40
CA SER A 29 -3.95 5.34 -17.89
C SER A 29 -4.31 4.40 -16.73
N ILE A 30 -3.34 4.12 -15.85
CA ILE A 30 -3.52 3.25 -14.69
C ILE A 30 -4.52 3.88 -13.72
N GLY A 31 -4.40 5.19 -13.44
CA GLY A 31 -5.36 5.87 -12.57
C GLY A 31 -6.79 5.82 -13.08
N TRP A 32 -7.00 6.03 -14.38
CA TRP A 32 -8.32 5.90 -14.99
C TRP A 32 -8.87 4.47 -14.90
N GLU A 33 -8.03 3.47 -15.19
CA GLU A 33 -8.40 2.06 -15.07
C GLU A 33 -8.78 1.70 -13.63
N THR A 34 -7.98 2.11 -12.64
CA THR A 34 -8.26 1.91 -11.20
C THR A 34 -9.59 2.53 -10.76
N LEU A 35 -9.92 3.73 -11.27
CA LEU A 35 -11.19 4.40 -10.94
C LEU A 35 -12.38 3.68 -11.56
N THR A 36 -12.26 3.30 -12.84
CA THR A 36 -13.35 2.73 -13.64
C THR A 36 -13.63 1.27 -13.31
N SER A 37 -12.61 0.44 -13.10
CA SER A 37 -12.76 -0.99 -12.78
C SER A 37 -13.54 -1.24 -11.49
N ARG A 38 -13.53 -0.28 -10.57
CA ARG A 38 -14.19 -0.34 -9.25
C ARG A 38 -15.48 0.49 -9.19
N GLY A 39 -15.95 1.03 -10.32
CA GLY A 39 -17.15 1.83 -10.44
C GLY A 39 -17.21 2.99 -9.43
N LYS A 40 -18.40 3.25 -8.86
CA LYS A 40 -18.60 4.35 -7.89
C LYS A 40 -17.66 4.26 -6.67
N ARG A 41 -17.30 3.05 -6.23
CA ARG A 41 -16.37 2.86 -5.10
C ARG A 41 -14.97 3.35 -5.46
N GLY A 42 -14.49 3.05 -6.67
CA GLY A 42 -13.21 3.53 -7.18
C GLY A 42 -13.09 5.05 -7.11
N PHE A 43 -14.12 5.77 -7.59
CA PHE A 43 -14.13 7.24 -7.54
C PHE A 43 -14.15 7.81 -6.11
N ILE A 44 -14.91 7.20 -5.20
CA ILE A 44 -14.96 7.65 -3.79
C ILE A 44 -13.63 7.39 -3.09
N GLN A 45 -13.03 6.23 -3.30
CA GLN A 45 -11.82 5.78 -2.61
C GLN A 45 -10.56 6.45 -3.16
N TYR A 46 -10.40 6.50 -4.48
CA TYR A 46 -9.16 6.92 -5.12
C TYR A 46 -9.24 8.29 -5.79
N GLY A 47 -10.43 8.75 -6.20
CA GLY A 47 -10.56 9.97 -6.99
C GLY A 47 -10.04 11.22 -6.26
N SER A 48 -10.44 11.38 -4.98
CA SER A 48 -9.97 12.50 -4.16
C SER A 48 -8.46 12.41 -3.85
N TYR A 49 -7.94 11.20 -3.65
CA TYR A 49 -6.53 10.95 -3.40
C TYR A 49 -5.67 11.27 -4.65
N PHE A 50 -6.08 10.81 -5.83
CA PHE A 50 -5.40 11.11 -7.09
C PHE A 50 -5.44 12.62 -7.39
N ALA A 51 -6.60 13.27 -7.22
CA ALA A 51 -6.72 14.71 -7.39
C ALA A 51 -5.81 15.48 -6.42
N ALA A 52 -5.70 15.03 -5.16
CA ALA A 52 -4.81 15.64 -4.19
C ALA A 52 -3.33 15.49 -4.56
N MET A 53 -2.90 14.33 -5.08
CA MET A 53 -1.52 14.16 -5.57
C MET A 53 -1.20 15.13 -6.71
N TRP A 54 -2.09 15.28 -7.68
CA TRP A 54 -1.91 16.25 -8.77
C TRP A 54 -1.91 17.70 -8.28
N GLY A 55 -2.83 18.03 -7.36
CA GLY A 55 -2.88 19.36 -6.74
C GLY A 55 -1.61 19.69 -5.94
N PHE A 56 -1.05 18.73 -5.21
CA PHE A 56 0.22 18.86 -4.50
C PHE A 56 1.38 19.19 -5.47
N GLY A 57 1.33 18.66 -6.70
CA GLY A 57 2.31 18.91 -7.75
C GLY A 57 2.34 20.35 -8.29
N LEU A 58 1.33 21.17 -7.97
CA LEU A 58 1.34 22.60 -8.29
C LEU A 58 2.34 23.38 -7.42
N ILE A 59 2.72 22.84 -6.26
CA ILE A 59 3.61 23.49 -5.29
C ILE A 59 4.91 22.69 -5.14
N TYR A 60 4.83 21.36 -5.16
CA TYR A 60 5.94 20.43 -4.95
C TYR A 60 6.05 19.47 -6.13
N SER A 61 6.57 19.97 -7.26
CA SER A 61 6.46 19.29 -8.55
C SER A 61 7.20 17.95 -8.59
N GLU A 62 8.42 17.88 -8.08
CA GLU A 62 9.26 16.68 -8.11
C GLU A 62 8.82 15.66 -7.05
N GLU A 63 8.51 16.09 -5.82
CA GLU A 63 8.00 15.21 -4.76
C GLU A 63 6.66 14.61 -5.16
N SER A 64 5.76 15.43 -5.72
CA SER A 64 4.48 14.95 -6.24
C SER A 64 4.67 13.95 -7.38
N ARG A 65 5.58 14.22 -8.32
CA ARG A 65 5.91 13.28 -9.41
C ARG A 65 6.39 11.94 -8.85
N LEU A 66 7.33 11.98 -7.90
CA LEU A 66 7.84 10.78 -7.26
C LEU A 66 6.72 10.00 -6.57
N PHE A 67 5.88 10.67 -5.78
CA PHE A 67 4.73 10.02 -5.11
C PHE A 67 3.74 9.41 -6.11
N ARG A 68 3.45 10.09 -7.22
CA ARG A 68 2.56 9.54 -8.26
C ARG A 68 3.18 8.30 -8.90
N SER A 69 4.44 8.38 -9.35
CA SER A 69 5.12 7.24 -9.98
C SER A 69 5.22 6.05 -9.02
N ALA A 70 5.57 6.29 -7.76
CA ALA A 70 5.55 5.26 -6.72
C ALA A 70 4.13 4.69 -6.53
N ASN A 71 3.11 5.52 -6.30
CA ASN A 71 1.76 5.07 -6.00
C ASN A 71 1.17 4.23 -7.15
N PHE A 72 1.29 4.69 -8.40
CA PHE A 72 0.77 3.97 -9.55
C PHE A 72 1.55 2.71 -9.86
N TYR A 73 2.87 2.69 -9.64
CA TYR A 73 3.69 1.48 -9.82
C TYR A 73 3.31 0.41 -8.79
N TRP A 74 3.35 0.75 -7.50
CA TRP A 74 3.02 -0.19 -6.43
C TRP A 74 1.58 -0.66 -6.52
N ARG A 75 0.62 0.24 -6.81
CA ARG A 75 -0.79 -0.13 -7.02
C ARG A 75 -0.98 -1.08 -8.20
N PHE A 76 -0.21 -0.93 -9.28
CA PHE A 76 -0.31 -1.84 -10.42
C PHE A 76 0.14 -3.26 -10.05
N ILE A 77 1.26 -3.37 -9.34
CA ILE A 77 1.79 -4.66 -8.87
C ILE A 77 0.84 -5.30 -7.85
N ASP A 78 0.41 -4.53 -6.85
CA ASP A 78 -0.52 -4.92 -5.79
C ASP A 78 -1.85 -5.41 -6.37
N ASP A 79 -2.44 -4.67 -7.33
CA ASP A 79 -3.69 -5.07 -7.98
C ASP A 79 -3.55 -6.42 -8.73
N ILE A 80 -2.37 -6.77 -9.26
CA ILE A 80 -2.12 -8.09 -9.89
C ILE A 80 -1.99 -9.19 -8.83
N ALA A 81 -1.27 -8.92 -7.74
CA ALA A 81 -1.13 -9.84 -6.61
C ALA A 81 -2.49 -10.16 -5.98
N ASP A 82 -3.31 -9.13 -5.76
CA ASP A 82 -4.66 -9.19 -5.18
C ASP A 82 -5.74 -9.71 -6.14
N LYS A 83 -5.38 -9.99 -7.40
CA LYS A 83 -6.31 -10.45 -8.46
C LYS A 83 -7.37 -9.41 -8.86
N ASP A 84 -7.18 -8.15 -8.49
CA ASP A 84 -7.98 -7.01 -8.92
C ASP A 84 -7.67 -6.60 -10.39
N ARG A 85 -6.50 -7.00 -10.90
CA ARG A 85 -6.06 -6.86 -12.30
C ARG A 85 -5.63 -8.24 -12.84
N PRO A 86 -5.94 -8.56 -14.12
CA PRO A 86 -5.49 -9.82 -14.72
C PRO A 86 -3.96 -9.85 -14.85
N LEU A 87 -3.39 -11.03 -14.61
CA LEU A 87 -1.99 -11.30 -14.92
C LEU A 87 -1.78 -11.19 -16.44
N SER A 88 -0.67 -10.55 -16.84
CA SER A 88 -0.28 -10.49 -18.24
C SER A 88 -0.03 -11.91 -18.80
N PRO A 89 -0.45 -12.21 -20.04
CA PRO A 89 -0.29 -13.55 -20.64
C PRO A 89 1.18 -13.97 -20.84
N TRP A 90 2.14 -13.05 -20.65
CA TRP A 90 3.58 -13.32 -20.72
C TRP A 90 4.10 -14.08 -19.52
N TYR A 91 3.40 -14.02 -18.38
CA TYR A 91 3.79 -14.67 -17.15
C TYR A 91 2.96 -15.93 -16.91
N LYS A 92 3.63 -17.01 -16.50
CA LYS A 92 2.99 -18.29 -16.16
C LYS A 92 2.32 -18.22 -14.79
N SER A 93 2.83 -17.38 -13.89
CA SER A 93 2.30 -17.20 -12.54
C SER A 93 2.53 -15.78 -12.02
N ARG A 94 1.79 -15.41 -10.96
CA ARG A 94 2.02 -14.15 -10.24
C ARG A 94 3.39 -14.13 -9.57
N GLU A 95 3.82 -15.26 -9.05
CA GLU A 95 5.16 -15.44 -8.50
C GLU A 95 6.24 -15.09 -9.54
N GLU A 96 6.15 -15.61 -10.78
CA GLU A 96 7.09 -15.27 -11.85
C GLU A 96 7.08 -13.76 -12.16
N PHE A 97 5.89 -13.15 -12.22
CA PHE A 97 5.75 -11.70 -12.39
C PHE A 97 6.42 -10.91 -11.26
N LEU A 98 6.16 -11.25 -10.00
CA LEU A 98 6.70 -10.54 -8.85
C LEU A 98 8.23 -10.70 -8.74
N GLN A 99 8.75 -11.89 -9.01
CA GLN A 99 10.20 -12.13 -9.06
C GLN A 99 10.86 -11.36 -10.21
N HIS A 100 10.19 -11.25 -11.37
CA HIS A 100 10.66 -10.38 -12.45
C HIS A 100 10.74 -8.92 -12.00
N LYS A 101 9.70 -8.39 -11.33
CA LYS A 101 9.72 -7.02 -10.77
C LYS A 101 10.83 -6.82 -9.75
N LYS A 102 11.09 -7.81 -8.90
CA LYS A 102 12.20 -7.79 -7.94
C LYS A 102 13.55 -7.70 -8.65
N GLY A 103 13.72 -8.45 -9.75
CA GLY A 103 14.89 -8.37 -10.62
C GLY A 103 15.10 -6.96 -11.21
N THR A 104 14.03 -6.35 -11.74
CA THR A 104 14.08 -5.00 -12.31
C THR A 104 14.45 -3.93 -11.27
N ILE A 105 13.87 -4.01 -10.06
CA ILE A 105 14.24 -3.12 -8.93
C ILE A 105 15.72 -3.31 -8.58
N HIS A 106 16.19 -4.56 -8.48
CA HIS A 106 17.60 -4.83 -8.17
C HIS A 106 18.54 -4.25 -9.22
N GLN A 107 18.22 -4.41 -10.51
CA GLN A 107 19.02 -3.82 -11.58
C GLN A 107 19.07 -2.29 -11.49
N LEU A 108 17.93 -1.63 -11.27
CA LEU A 108 17.86 -0.17 -11.18
C LEU A 108 18.60 0.41 -9.97
N PHE A 109 18.41 -0.17 -8.79
CA PHE A 109 18.95 0.39 -7.55
C PHE A 109 20.36 -0.10 -7.20
N SER A 110 20.76 -1.29 -7.66
CA SER A 110 22.04 -1.90 -7.29
C SER A 110 23.02 -2.04 -8.46
N GLN A 111 22.55 -2.02 -9.72
CA GLN A 111 23.38 -2.22 -10.91
C GLN A 111 23.08 -1.20 -12.04
N PRO A 112 23.11 0.11 -11.77
CA PRO A 112 22.61 1.14 -12.69
C PRO A 112 23.39 1.24 -14.01
N GLU A 113 24.62 0.70 -14.07
CA GLU A 113 25.47 0.70 -15.27
C GLU A 113 25.06 -0.38 -16.30
N SER A 114 24.19 -1.31 -15.92
CA SER A 114 23.68 -2.34 -16.82
C SER A 114 22.63 -1.77 -17.79
N THR A 115 22.49 -2.40 -18.96
CA THR A 115 21.32 -2.11 -19.82
C THR A 115 20.11 -2.83 -19.26
N ILE A 116 19.12 -2.05 -18.84
CA ILE A 116 17.93 -2.52 -18.13
C ILE A 116 16.76 -2.54 -19.10
N TYR A 117 16.11 -3.69 -19.18
CA TYR A 117 14.83 -3.87 -19.86
C TYR A 117 13.76 -4.22 -18.83
N GLY A 118 12.55 -3.73 -19.04
CA GLY A 118 11.40 -4.07 -18.22
C GLY A 118 10.11 -4.01 -19.01
N ASP A 119 9.01 -4.34 -18.36
CA ASP A 119 7.69 -4.16 -18.94
C ASP A 119 7.33 -2.66 -19.01
N LYS A 120 6.24 -2.37 -19.71
CA LYS A 120 5.76 -1.00 -19.90
C LYS A 120 5.54 -0.24 -18.60
N GLU A 121 4.97 -0.88 -17.57
CA GLU A 121 4.75 -0.26 -16.26
C GLU A 121 6.04 0.05 -15.50
N ASP A 122 7.16 -0.62 -15.82
CA ASP A 122 8.46 -0.35 -15.20
C ASP A 122 9.04 1.02 -15.63
N ILE A 123 8.42 1.69 -16.61
CA ILE A 123 8.64 3.11 -16.88
C ILE A 123 8.32 3.96 -15.63
N LEU A 124 7.30 3.60 -14.84
CA LEU A 124 6.99 4.29 -13.59
C LEU A 124 8.09 4.06 -12.53
N LEU A 125 8.65 2.85 -12.47
CA LEU A 125 9.77 2.54 -11.58
C LEU A 125 11.03 3.32 -11.99
N ALA A 126 11.32 3.40 -13.29
CA ALA A 126 12.44 4.20 -13.81
C ALA A 126 12.24 5.70 -13.53
N ASP A 127 11.01 6.22 -13.67
CA ASP A 127 10.67 7.60 -13.34
C ASP A 127 10.81 7.90 -11.84
N TYR A 128 10.32 6.98 -11.01
CA TYR A 128 10.48 7.01 -9.56
C TYR A 128 11.96 7.03 -9.14
N TYR A 129 12.77 6.13 -9.71
CA TYR A 129 14.22 6.07 -9.51
C TYR A 129 14.91 7.37 -9.96
N SER A 130 14.62 7.86 -11.17
CA SER A 130 15.23 9.09 -11.69
C SER A 130 14.89 10.29 -10.81
N THR A 131 13.64 10.38 -10.36
CA THR A 131 13.15 11.50 -9.53
C THR A 131 13.72 11.43 -8.12
N SER A 132 13.86 10.24 -7.52
CA SER A 132 14.47 10.09 -6.20
C SER A 132 15.94 10.55 -6.19
N ARG A 133 16.68 10.21 -7.24
CA ARG A 133 18.07 10.67 -7.43
C ARG A 133 18.17 12.19 -7.58
N LYS A 134 17.25 12.82 -8.32
CA LYS A 134 17.19 14.30 -8.42
C LYS A 134 16.91 14.97 -7.09
N LEU A 135 16.06 14.37 -6.26
CA LEU A 135 15.76 14.84 -4.91
C LEU A 135 16.85 14.49 -3.88
N GLY A 136 17.86 13.70 -4.26
CA GLY A 136 18.93 13.27 -3.36
C GLY A 136 18.44 12.28 -2.29
N VAL A 137 17.36 11.55 -2.53
CA VAL A 137 16.79 10.57 -1.59
C VAL A 137 17.04 9.15 -2.07
N ASP A 138 17.55 8.30 -1.17
CA ASP A 138 17.67 6.86 -1.41
C ASP A 138 16.44 6.14 -0.86
N LEU A 139 15.75 5.44 -1.76
CA LEU A 139 14.53 4.68 -1.48
C LEU A 139 14.68 3.19 -1.84
N SER A 140 15.91 2.72 -2.03
CA SER A 140 16.21 1.33 -2.39
C SER A 140 15.63 0.34 -1.38
N GLN A 141 15.99 0.48 -0.10
CA GLN A 141 15.52 -0.40 0.96
C GLN A 141 14.00 -0.38 1.09
N GLU A 142 13.37 0.81 1.08
CA GLU A 142 11.90 0.90 1.14
C GLU A 142 11.22 0.20 -0.05
N SER A 143 11.83 0.24 -1.23
CA SER A 143 11.30 -0.42 -2.43
C SER A 143 11.39 -1.95 -2.33
N PHE A 144 12.49 -2.47 -1.78
CA PHE A 144 12.61 -3.91 -1.52
C PHE A 144 11.64 -4.38 -0.44
N ASP A 145 11.54 -3.66 0.68
CA ASP A 145 10.66 -4.00 1.78
C ASP A 145 9.18 -4.06 1.34
N ILE A 146 8.74 -3.09 0.51
CA ILE A 146 7.37 -3.08 -0.03
C ILE A 146 7.14 -4.28 -0.95
N LEU A 147 8.05 -4.56 -1.89
CA LEU A 147 7.86 -5.68 -2.82
C LEU A 147 7.92 -7.04 -2.11
N ASP A 148 8.83 -7.20 -1.15
CA ASP A 148 8.93 -8.42 -0.36
C ASP A 148 7.65 -8.67 0.46
N SER A 149 7.02 -7.60 0.95
CA SER A 149 5.70 -7.70 1.60
C SER A 149 4.60 -8.16 0.64
N ILE A 150 4.57 -7.65 -0.60
CA ILE A 150 3.61 -8.08 -1.63
C ILE A 150 3.84 -9.55 -2.03
N ILE A 151 5.10 -9.98 -2.17
CA ILE A 151 5.46 -11.37 -2.44
C ILE A 151 4.97 -12.27 -1.31
N PHE A 152 5.24 -11.88 -0.06
CA PHE A 152 4.79 -12.61 1.12
C PHE A 152 3.25 -12.74 1.19
N ASP A 153 2.52 -11.68 0.82
CA ASP A 153 1.05 -11.72 0.73
C ASP A 153 0.55 -12.69 -0.35
N GLU A 154 1.16 -12.70 -1.53
CA GLU A 154 0.81 -13.66 -2.59
C GLU A 154 1.01 -15.11 -2.13
N GLU A 155 2.16 -15.39 -1.52
CA GLU A 155 2.53 -16.71 -1.03
C GLU A 155 1.57 -17.18 0.07
N ARG A 156 1.35 -16.36 1.11
CA ARG A 156 0.48 -16.74 2.24
C ARG A 156 -0.99 -16.84 1.82
N ALA A 157 -1.45 -16.01 0.87
CA ALA A 157 -2.80 -16.09 0.34
C ALA A 157 -3.05 -17.40 -0.41
N ARG A 158 -2.07 -17.83 -1.21
CA ARG A 158 -2.11 -19.11 -1.96
C ARG A 158 -2.22 -20.31 -1.01
N GLU A 159 -1.51 -20.28 0.10
CA GLU A 159 -1.52 -21.31 1.13
C GLU A 159 -2.70 -21.19 2.11
N ARG A 160 -3.43 -20.07 2.06
CA ARG A 160 -4.38 -19.65 3.11
C ARG A 160 -3.77 -19.75 4.51
N ARG A 161 -2.50 -19.38 4.63
CA ARG A 161 -1.72 -19.57 5.85
C ARG A 161 -2.25 -18.67 6.96
N ILE A 162 -2.50 -19.27 8.12
CA ILE A 162 -2.81 -18.54 9.36
C ILE A 162 -1.48 -18.27 10.04
N LEU A 163 -1.22 -17.00 10.33
CA LEU A 163 0.01 -16.56 10.99
C LEU A 163 -0.22 -16.47 12.50
N THR A 164 0.84 -16.65 13.27
CA THR A 164 0.88 -16.25 14.68
C THR A 164 0.85 -14.73 14.81
N GLN A 165 0.55 -14.23 16.00
CA GLN A 165 0.59 -12.80 16.28
C GLN A 165 1.99 -12.23 16.05
N GLN A 166 3.03 -12.97 16.45
CA GLN A 166 4.41 -12.57 16.25
C GLN A 166 4.74 -12.41 14.76
N GLU A 167 4.36 -13.38 13.92
CA GLU A 167 4.61 -13.30 12.48
C GLU A 167 3.84 -12.14 11.82
N LEU A 168 2.61 -11.87 12.24
CA LEU A 168 1.87 -10.68 11.78
C LEU A 168 2.58 -9.39 12.19
N ASP A 169 3.05 -9.31 13.43
CA ASP A 169 3.76 -8.12 13.94
C ASP A 169 5.09 -7.90 13.22
N GLU A 170 5.84 -8.96 12.91
CA GLU A 170 7.08 -8.91 12.13
C GLU A 170 6.81 -8.47 10.67
N TYR A 171 5.84 -9.10 10.01
CA TYR A 171 5.43 -8.75 8.64
C TYR A 171 5.02 -7.28 8.54
N PHE A 172 4.10 -6.83 9.41
CA PHE A 172 3.68 -5.45 9.39
C PHE A 172 4.77 -4.48 9.89
N GLY A 173 5.70 -4.96 10.73
CA GLY A 173 6.90 -4.24 11.14
C GLY A 173 7.89 -3.98 10.00
N GLN A 174 7.74 -4.65 8.85
CA GLN A 174 8.50 -4.39 7.64
C GLN A 174 7.77 -3.41 6.70
N LEU A 175 6.52 -3.73 6.32
CA LEU A 175 5.76 -2.96 5.32
C LEU A 175 5.47 -1.52 5.77
N ASP A 176 4.90 -1.37 6.96
CA ASP A 176 4.42 -0.08 7.45
C ASP A 176 5.59 0.92 7.61
N PRO A 177 6.70 0.57 8.29
CA PRO A 177 7.86 1.45 8.38
C PRO A 177 8.48 1.77 7.03
N ALA A 178 8.51 0.85 6.06
CA ALA A 178 9.03 1.14 4.73
C ALA A 178 8.25 2.27 4.05
N CYS A 179 6.92 2.22 4.09
CA CYS A 179 6.06 3.25 3.52
C CYS A 179 6.23 4.60 4.23
N ILE A 180 6.32 4.59 5.57
CA ILE A 180 6.49 5.80 6.38
C ILE A 180 7.87 6.43 6.14
N ARG A 181 8.95 5.64 6.22
CA ARG A 181 10.32 6.13 5.98
C ARG A 181 10.45 6.75 4.60
N GLY A 182 9.93 6.08 3.57
CA GLY A 182 9.95 6.59 2.20
C GLY A 182 9.23 7.93 2.08
N ALA A 183 8.01 8.02 2.65
CA ALA A 183 7.24 9.26 2.63
C ALA A 183 7.93 10.41 3.38
N LEU A 184 8.53 10.15 4.55
CA LEU A 184 9.24 11.16 5.33
C LEU A 184 10.53 11.63 4.63
N LYS A 185 11.28 10.72 4.02
CA LYS A 185 12.47 11.06 3.20
C LYS A 185 12.09 12.01 2.07
N VAL A 186 11.06 11.67 1.30
CA VAL A 186 10.58 12.51 0.18
C VAL A 186 10.02 13.85 0.67
N ALA A 187 9.30 13.85 1.79
CA ALA A 187 8.83 15.08 2.42
C ALA A 187 9.96 15.93 3.03
N GLY A 188 11.19 15.40 3.12
CA GLY A 188 12.33 16.03 3.77
C GLY A 188 12.07 16.32 5.25
N GLU A 189 11.39 15.41 5.94
CA GLU A 189 11.19 15.43 7.40
C GLU A 189 12.37 14.75 8.09
N THR A 190 12.78 15.27 9.24
CA THR A 190 13.95 14.75 10.00
C THR A 190 13.55 14.02 11.28
N CYS A 191 12.26 13.90 11.56
CA CYS A 191 11.76 13.18 12.72
C CYS A 191 12.00 11.67 12.57
N ASP A 192 12.15 10.98 13.68
CA ASP A 192 12.19 9.52 13.67
C ASP A 192 10.85 8.96 13.20
N HIS A 193 10.89 8.10 12.18
CA HIS A 193 9.72 7.42 11.63
C HIS A 193 8.91 6.66 12.67
N ARG A 194 9.55 6.14 13.74
CA ARG A 194 8.87 5.43 14.83
C ARG A 194 7.84 6.27 15.58
N ASN A 195 7.94 7.60 15.49
CA ASN A 195 6.90 8.48 16.02
C ASN A 195 5.53 8.30 15.30
N PHE A 196 5.51 7.68 14.12
CA PHE A 196 4.31 7.38 13.37
C PHE A 196 3.77 5.97 13.61
N ASP A 197 4.46 5.11 14.38
CA ASP A 197 4.04 3.72 14.62
C ASP A 197 2.60 3.64 15.16
N PRO A 198 2.17 4.47 16.13
CA PRO A 198 0.78 4.44 16.59
C PRO A 198 -0.21 4.86 15.49
N LEU A 199 0.16 5.80 14.62
CA LEU A 199 -0.72 6.13 13.48
C LEU A 199 -0.82 4.94 12.54
N SER A 200 0.31 4.30 12.25
CA SER A 200 0.37 3.14 11.36
C SER A 200 -0.49 2.00 11.87
N LEU A 201 -0.36 1.67 13.16
CA LEU A 201 -1.18 0.65 13.82
C LEU A 201 -2.68 0.97 13.71
N ALA A 202 -3.09 2.21 13.95
CA ALA A 202 -4.48 2.61 13.79
C ALA A 202 -5.00 2.48 12.34
N VAL A 203 -4.18 2.89 11.36
CA VAL A 203 -4.52 2.82 9.93
C VAL A 203 -4.59 1.36 9.47
N ARG A 204 -3.65 0.52 9.90
CA ARG A 204 -3.64 -0.92 9.65
C ARG A 204 -4.84 -1.62 10.28
N THR A 205 -5.16 -1.32 11.55
CA THR A 205 -6.40 -1.82 12.17
C THR A 205 -7.62 -1.43 11.34
N MET A 206 -7.69 -0.18 10.87
CA MET A 206 -8.77 0.23 9.98
C MET A 206 -8.82 -0.63 8.71
N PHE A 207 -7.69 -0.84 8.02
CA PHE A 207 -7.64 -1.63 6.79
C PHE A 207 -8.04 -3.09 7.05
N ASN A 208 -7.42 -3.75 8.04
CA ASN A 208 -7.73 -5.13 8.41
C ASN A 208 -9.22 -5.31 8.70
N LEU A 209 -9.85 -4.40 9.47
CA LEU A 209 -11.28 -4.48 9.77
C LEU A 209 -12.17 -4.15 8.58
N ARG A 210 -11.77 -3.22 7.72
CA ARG A 210 -12.56 -2.82 6.55
C ARG A 210 -12.58 -3.90 5.48
N ASP A 211 -11.41 -4.49 5.24
CA ASP A 211 -11.19 -5.37 4.09
C ASP A 211 -11.27 -6.85 4.48
N PHE A 212 -11.42 -7.18 5.78
CA PHE A 212 -11.50 -8.56 6.28
C PHE A 212 -12.34 -9.52 5.42
N PRO A 213 -13.59 -9.18 5.00
CA PRO A 213 -14.36 -10.11 4.17
C PRO A 213 -13.75 -10.37 2.80
N LYS A 214 -13.13 -9.35 2.18
CA LYS A 214 -12.42 -9.49 0.90
C LYS A 214 -11.15 -10.31 1.11
N ASP A 215 -10.30 -9.89 2.05
CA ASP A 215 -9.03 -10.52 2.37
C ASP A 215 -9.22 -12.02 2.66
N PHE A 216 -10.19 -12.36 3.51
CA PHE A 216 -10.48 -13.74 3.88
C PHE A 216 -10.91 -14.60 2.67
N ARG A 217 -11.72 -14.05 1.75
CA ARG A 217 -12.08 -14.74 0.51
C ARG A 217 -10.86 -14.95 -0.39
N ASP A 218 -9.98 -13.96 -0.46
CA ASP A 218 -8.81 -13.97 -1.34
C ASP A 218 -7.66 -14.82 -0.78
N GLY A 219 -7.74 -15.21 0.49
CA GLY A 219 -6.79 -16.10 1.17
C GLY A 219 -5.94 -15.42 2.24
N LEU A 220 -6.07 -14.10 2.40
CA LEU A 220 -5.38 -13.30 3.40
C LEU A 220 -6.15 -13.33 4.72
N ILE A 221 -5.64 -14.09 5.68
CA ILE A 221 -6.26 -14.20 7.01
C ILE A 221 -5.53 -13.26 7.97
N ASN A 222 -5.99 -12.01 8.03
CA ASN A 222 -5.44 -10.96 8.91
C ASN A 222 -5.97 -11.06 10.37
N MET A 223 -6.09 -12.29 10.87
CA MET A 223 -6.37 -12.65 12.26
C MET A 223 -5.37 -13.70 12.69
N SER A 224 -4.73 -13.50 13.84
CA SER A 224 -3.72 -14.42 14.34
C SER A 224 -4.32 -15.76 14.79
N GLU A 225 -3.50 -16.80 14.80
CA GLU A 225 -3.85 -18.10 15.39
C GLU A 225 -4.32 -17.94 16.85
N GLU A 226 -3.62 -17.10 17.61
CA GLU A 226 -3.93 -16.80 19.00
C GLU A 226 -5.30 -16.14 19.14
N ASP A 227 -5.66 -15.21 18.26
CA ASP A 227 -6.98 -14.58 18.26
C ASP A 227 -8.07 -15.59 17.87
N ILE A 228 -7.85 -16.39 16.82
CA ILE A 228 -8.80 -17.44 16.41
C ILE A 228 -9.13 -18.35 17.60
N LYS A 229 -8.09 -18.80 18.32
CA LYS A 229 -8.22 -19.63 19.51
C LYS A 229 -8.88 -18.89 20.68
N ARG A 230 -8.47 -17.65 20.95
CA ARG A 230 -8.97 -16.84 22.08
C ARG A 230 -10.46 -16.53 21.96
N TYR A 231 -10.93 -16.18 20.77
CA TYR A 231 -12.33 -15.81 20.54
C TYR A 231 -13.21 -17.00 20.19
N GLY A 232 -12.62 -18.16 19.87
CA GLY A 232 -13.36 -19.35 19.42
C GLY A 232 -13.95 -19.14 18.03
N VAL A 233 -13.16 -18.60 17.10
CA VAL A 233 -13.59 -18.31 15.74
C VAL A 233 -13.53 -19.58 14.89
N GLU A 234 -14.64 -19.89 14.24
CA GLU A 234 -14.74 -20.94 13.24
C GLU A 234 -14.52 -20.33 11.86
N LEU A 235 -13.51 -20.80 11.13
CA LEU A 235 -13.12 -20.21 9.84
C LEU A 235 -14.25 -20.25 8.80
N GLU A 236 -15.11 -21.26 8.84
CA GLU A 236 -16.24 -21.37 7.92
C GLU A 236 -17.28 -20.26 8.15
N ALA A 237 -17.42 -19.77 9.38
CA ALA A 237 -18.30 -18.65 9.71
C ALA A 237 -17.74 -17.29 9.22
N LEU A 238 -16.49 -17.25 8.75
CA LEU A 238 -15.86 -16.04 8.22
C LEU A 238 -16.17 -15.76 6.75
N ARG A 239 -16.81 -16.70 6.05
CA ARG A 239 -17.22 -16.57 4.65
C ARG A 239 -18.44 -15.64 4.51
N VAL A 240 -18.21 -14.35 4.67
CA VAL A 240 -19.23 -13.29 4.51
C VAL A 240 -18.84 -12.31 3.42
N ASP A 241 -19.81 -11.54 2.92
CA ASP A 241 -19.56 -10.54 1.89
C ASP A 241 -19.36 -9.13 2.44
N ARG A 242 -19.85 -8.89 3.67
CA ARG A 242 -19.87 -7.56 4.29
C ARG A 242 -19.55 -7.66 5.78
N VAL A 243 -18.81 -6.68 6.28
CA VAL A 243 -18.41 -6.56 7.69
C VAL A 243 -19.62 -6.60 8.63
N GLU A 244 -20.73 -5.97 8.24
CA GLU A 244 -21.94 -5.90 9.05
C GLU A 244 -22.53 -7.29 9.40
N GLN A 245 -22.23 -8.33 8.60
CA GLN A 245 -22.70 -9.68 8.87
C GLN A 245 -22.02 -10.32 10.10
N PHE A 246 -20.81 -9.85 10.46
CA PHE A 246 -20.13 -10.32 11.66
C PHE A 246 -20.80 -9.89 12.96
N ALA A 247 -21.68 -8.87 12.93
CA ALA A 247 -22.35 -8.39 14.14
C ALA A 247 -23.22 -9.48 14.79
N GLY A 248 -23.77 -10.40 14.00
CA GLY A 248 -24.55 -11.54 14.49
C GLY A 248 -23.71 -12.73 14.97
N TYR A 249 -22.40 -12.74 14.72
CA TYR A 249 -21.50 -13.83 15.08
C TYR A 249 -20.62 -13.43 16.28
N HIS A 250 -20.98 -13.94 17.46
CA HIS A 250 -20.44 -13.48 18.74
C HIS A 250 -18.90 -13.47 18.84
N PRO A 251 -18.16 -14.51 18.41
CA PRO A 251 -16.68 -14.48 18.35
C PRO A 251 -16.12 -13.30 17.57
N MET A 252 -16.62 -13.07 16.36
CA MET A 252 -16.14 -11.97 15.51
C MET A 252 -16.56 -10.61 16.03
N ARG A 253 -17.77 -10.47 16.59
CA ARG A 253 -18.18 -9.23 17.25
C ARG A 253 -17.20 -8.83 18.36
N ARG A 254 -16.79 -9.78 19.21
CA ARG A 254 -15.83 -9.51 20.28
C ARG A 254 -14.45 -9.14 19.74
N TRP A 255 -13.96 -9.88 18.75
CA TRP A 255 -12.68 -9.54 18.11
C TRP A 255 -12.70 -8.15 17.49
N TYR A 256 -13.75 -7.78 16.75
CA TYR A 256 -13.92 -6.43 16.20
C TYR A 256 -13.93 -5.37 17.30
N GLN A 257 -14.66 -5.59 18.41
CA GLN A 257 -14.69 -4.64 19.54
C GLN A 257 -13.30 -4.39 20.14
N ASP A 258 -12.51 -5.46 20.36
CA ASP A 258 -11.16 -5.35 20.91
C ASP A 258 -10.22 -4.62 19.92
N GLN A 259 -10.30 -4.96 18.62
CA GLN A 259 -9.53 -4.27 17.56
C GLN A 259 -9.91 -2.79 17.43
N ILE A 260 -11.21 -2.46 17.46
CA ILE A 260 -11.69 -1.07 17.41
C ILE A 260 -11.15 -0.27 18.61
N THR A 261 -11.19 -0.86 19.80
CA THR A 261 -10.67 -0.24 21.02
C THR A 261 -9.17 0.02 20.91
N ALA A 262 -8.40 -0.96 20.43
CA ALA A 262 -6.97 -0.80 20.18
C ALA A 262 -6.68 0.30 19.13
N GLY A 263 -7.38 0.29 18.00
CA GLY A 263 -7.22 1.29 16.95
C GLY A 263 -7.52 2.71 17.42
N GLN A 264 -8.56 2.90 18.24
CA GLN A 264 -8.88 4.19 18.85
C GLN A 264 -7.81 4.65 19.84
N TYR A 265 -7.31 3.74 20.67
CA TYR A 265 -6.19 4.02 21.57
C TYR A 265 -4.95 4.48 20.79
N TYR A 266 -4.59 3.79 19.71
CA TYR A 266 -3.45 4.15 18.87
C TYR A 266 -3.60 5.52 18.19
N LEU A 267 -4.81 5.90 17.75
CA LEU A 267 -5.09 7.25 17.25
C LEU A 267 -4.83 8.32 18.30
N ASP A 268 -5.26 8.09 19.54
CA ASP A 268 -5.09 9.05 20.62
C ASP A 268 -3.62 9.19 21.04
N VAL A 269 -2.87 8.09 21.08
CA VAL A 269 -1.42 8.11 21.29
C VAL A 269 -0.73 8.86 20.15
N SER A 270 -1.08 8.57 18.90
CA SER A 270 -0.53 9.23 17.72
C SER A 270 -0.70 10.75 17.78
N ARG A 271 -1.91 11.25 18.08
CA ARG A 271 -2.19 12.69 18.21
C ARG A 271 -1.29 13.36 19.25
N LYS A 272 -1.06 12.71 20.39
CA LYS A 272 -0.19 13.23 21.45
C LYS A 272 1.27 13.32 21.01
N ILE A 273 1.76 12.32 20.29
CA ILE A 273 3.15 12.31 19.77
C ILE A 273 3.30 13.33 18.65
N LEU A 274 2.48 13.24 17.60
CA LEU A 274 2.63 14.06 16.39
C LEU A 274 2.38 15.55 16.64
N SER A 275 1.56 15.91 17.64
CA SER A 275 1.36 17.32 18.02
C SER A 275 2.61 17.99 18.61
N ARG A 276 3.56 17.21 19.13
CA ARG A 276 4.82 17.69 19.71
C ARG A 276 5.96 17.78 18.69
N LEU A 277 5.78 17.18 17.51
CA LEU A 277 6.79 17.20 16.47
C LEU A 277 6.73 18.50 15.66
N GLU A 278 7.89 18.96 15.21
CA GLU A 278 8.03 20.11 14.30
C GLU A 278 7.84 19.72 12.83
N LEU A 279 6.76 19.00 12.52
CA LEU A 279 6.45 18.59 11.14
C LEU A 279 6.10 19.79 10.26
N LYS A 280 6.49 19.74 8.98
CA LYS A 280 6.05 20.71 7.96
C LYS A 280 4.52 20.74 7.89
N LYS A 281 3.96 21.92 7.60
CA LYS A 281 2.49 22.12 7.53
C LYS A 281 1.82 21.14 6.58
N ILE A 282 2.46 20.87 5.44
CA ILE A 282 1.91 19.96 4.43
C ILE A 282 1.92 18.51 4.90
N THR A 283 2.98 18.06 5.58
CA THR A 283 3.05 16.73 6.19
C THR A 283 1.93 16.57 7.21
N ARG A 284 1.76 17.54 8.13
CA ARG A 284 0.64 17.52 9.09
C ARG A 284 -0.73 17.41 8.42
N PHE A 285 -0.93 18.18 7.35
CA PHE A 285 -2.17 18.14 6.58
C PHE A 285 -2.40 16.76 5.97
N VAL A 286 -1.40 16.21 5.28
CA VAL A 286 -1.48 14.90 4.61
C VAL A 286 -1.75 13.79 5.62
N THR A 287 -0.96 13.72 6.70
CA THR A 287 -1.12 12.79 7.81
C THR A 287 -2.56 12.83 8.35
N ARG A 288 -3.09 14.03 8.62
CA ARG A 288 -4.43 14.16 9.17
C ARG A 288 -5.53 13.83 8.18
N ALA A 289 -5.41 14.29 6.93
CA ALA A 289 -6.46 14.21 5.93
C ALA A 289 -6.61 12.81 5.34
N PHE A 290 -5.49 12.11 5.09
CA PHE A 290 -5.49 10.84 4.37
C PHE A 290 -5.28 9.61 5.27
N PHE A 291 -4.87 9.80 6.53
CA PHE A 291 -4.62 8.69 7.44
C PHE A 291 -5.46 8.80 8.72
N GLU A 292 -5.28 9.86 9.51
CA GLU A 292 -5.96 9.99 10.81
C GLU A 292 -7.49 10.07 10.69
N ARG A 293 -8.01 10.97 9.83
CA ARG A 293 -9.45 11.16 9.66
C ARG A 293 -10.15 9.93 9.07
N PRO A 294 -9.62 9.28 8.02
CA PRO A 294 -10.21 8.03 7.52
C PRO A 294 -10.25 6.92 8.57
N ALA A 295 -9.15 6.73 9.32
CA ALA A 295 -9.09 5.75 10.41
C ALA A 295 -10.13 6.06 11.49
N GLN A 296 -10.18 7.31 11.98
CA GLN A 296 -11.17 7.74 12.96
C GLN A 296 -12.61 7.52 12.47
N THR A 297 -12.91 7.88 11.22
CA THR A 297 -14.25 7.77 10.64
C THR A 297 -14.67 6.31 10.53
N THR A 298 -13.80 5.45 10.03
CA THR A 298 -14.09 4.03 9.80
C THR A 298 -14.20 3.26 11.11
N LEU A 299 -13.26 3.46 12.05
CA LEU A 299 -13.33 2.85 13.38
C LEU A 299 -14.58 3.32 14.15
N GLY A 300 -14.94 4.60 14.03
CA GLY A 300 -16.18 5.13 14.62
C GLY A 300 -17.45 4.56 13.98
N LYS A 301 -17.44 4.26 12.67
CA LYS A 301 -18.53 3.54 12.00
C LYS A 301 -18.67 2.13 12.58
N TYR A 302 -17.57 1.38 12.69
CA TYR A 302 -17.61 0.00 13.19
C TYR A 302 -17.95 -0.07 14.69
N ALA A 303 -17.49 0.89 15.49
CA ALA A 303 -17.90 0.97 16.90
C ALA A 303 -19.43 0.98 17.06
N LYS A 304 -20.15 1.68 16.17
CA LYS A 304 -21.62 1.71 16.17
C LYS A 304 -22.25 0.40 15.73
N ILE A 305 -21.66 -0.27 14.73
CA ILE A 305 -22.17 -1.55 14.21
C ILE A 305 -22.04 -2.65 15.27
N PHE A 306 -20.93 -2.67 16.01
CA PHE A 306 -20.62 -3.73 16.97
C PHE A 306 -20.92 -3.34 18.44
N ALA A 307 -21.64 -2.24 18.69
CA ALA A 307 -22.04 -1.85 20.06
C ALA A 307 -23.21 -2.66 20.64
N ALA A 308 -23.98 -3.36 19.79
CA ALA A 308 -25.13 -4.19 20.16
C ALA A 308 -24.71 -5.65 20.40
#